data_AF-A0A1M4YSC4-F1
#
_entry.id   AF-A0A1M4YSC4-F1
#
_cell.length_a   1.000
_cell.length_b   1.000
_cell.length_c   1.000
_cell.angle_alpha   90.00
_cell.angle_beta   90.00
_cell.angle_gamma   90.00
#
_symmetry.space_group_name_H-M   'P 1'
#
loop_
_entity.id
_entity.type
_entity.pdbx_description
1 polymer ?
#
loop_
_entity_poly.entity_id
_entity_poly.type
_entity_poly.pdbx_seq_one_letter_code
_entity_poly.pdbx_strand_id
1 'polypeptide(L)'
;MRKKITFLLFGVPVFGFAQSVIGNINSGAVSDTGFIHSVGEIYVIPADPDQANSGTLGMFYQSVLQVLGVKEIEKDNVKIYPNPTADFVHITLTSHSKIEEAEVYDTAGRLVLKAKLDSGKLDLRSLNSGMYMISFKNPDLKSIKIIKKP
;
A
#
# COMPACT_ATOMS: atom_id res chain seq x y z
N MET A 1 -6.39 -93.54 12.73
CA MET A 1 -7.36 -93.00 13.73
C MET A 1 -6.61 -92.89 15.05
N ARG A 2 -6.42 -91.78 15.77
CA ARG A 2 -7.09 -90.47 15.92
C ARG A 2 -5.97 -89.46 16.32
N LYS A 3 -5.66 -88.48 15.47
CA LYS A 3 -6.01 -87.05 15.60
C LYS A 3 -5.40 -86.31 16.82
N LYS A 4 -4.21 -85.76 16.55
CA LYS A 4 -3.62 -84.49 17.00
C LYS A 4 -4.58 -83.61 17.84
N ILE A 5 -4.36 -83.60 19.14
CA ILE A 5 -4.80 -82.58 20.10
C ILE A 5 -3.50 -82.02 20.69
N THR A 6 -3.41 -80.71 20.89
CA THR A 6 -2.21 -79.96 21.33
C THR A 6 -1.34 -79.37 20.22
N PHE A 7 -1.94 -78.57 19.33
CA PHE A 7 -1.29 -77.34 18.82
C PHE A 7 -2.37 -76.43 18.20
N LEU A 8 -3.36 -76.08 19.01
CA LEU A 8 -4.40 -75.11 18.64
C LEU A 8 -4.42 -74.02 19.72
N LEU A 9 -3.25 -73.39 19.92
CA LEU A 9 -3.08 -72.21 20.77
C LEU A 9 -2.12 -71.20 20.11
N PHE A 10 -2.03 -71.24 18.77
CA PHE A 10 -1.26 -70.30 17.96
C PHE A 10 -2.03 -69.88 16.70
N GLY A 11 -3.35 -69.74 16.84
CA GLY A 11 -4.23 -69.25 15.78
C GLY A 11 -5.14 -68.16 16.34
N VAL A 12 -4.62 -66.94 16.36
CA VAL A 12 -5.29 -65.63 16.20
C VAL A 12 -6.81 -65.66 16.47
N PRO A 13 -7.30 -64.95 17.50
CA PRO A 13 -7.74 -63.58 17.21
C PRO A 13 -7.61 -62.64 18.40
N VAL A 14 -6.70 -61.68 18.30
CA VAL A 14 -7.02 -60.32 18.75
C VAL A 14 -6.60 -59.43 17.60
N PHE A 15 -7.51 -59.27 16.64
CA PHE A 15 -7.51 -58.09 15.78
C PHE A 15 -7.72 -56.91 16.74
N GLY A 16 -6.62 -56.34 17.21
CA GLY A 16 -6.62 -55.04 17.86
C GLY A 16 -6.99 -54.02 16.81
N PHE A 17 -8.29 -53.81 16.58
CA PHE A 17 -8.75 -52.63 15.90
C PHE A 17 -8.64 -51.47 16.88
N ALA A 18 -7.48 -50.85 16.97
CA ALA A 18 -7.41 -49.45 17.36
C ALA A 18 -7.77 -48.64 16.11
N GLN A 19 -9.06 -48.65 15.72
CA GLN A 19 -9.51 -47.70 14.72
C GLN A 19 -9.46 -46.31 15.37
N SER A 20 -8.64 -45.42 14.82
CA SER A 20 -8.84 -43.99 15.04
C SER A 20 -9.84 -43.50 14.02
N VAL A 21 -10.96 -42.96 14.49
CA VAL A 21 -11.87 -42.22 13.63
C VAL A 21 -11.21 -40.86 13.39
N ILE A 22 -10.72 -40.64 12.16
CA ILE A 22 -10.38 -39.28 11.73
C ILE A 22 -11.70 -38.59 11.44
N GLY A 23 -12.18 -37.79 12.40
CA GLY A 23 -13.37 -36.97 12.22
C GLY A 23 -13.20 -36.03 11.04
N ASN A 24 -14.20 -35.97 10.16
CA ASN A 24 -14.20 -35.06 9.03
C ASN A 24 -14.51 -33.63 9.52
N ILE A 25 -13.59 -32.70 9.34
CA ILE A 25 -13.78 -31.28 9.66
C ILE A 25 -14.55 -30.60 8.52
N ASN A 26 -15.88 -30.58 8.61
CA ASN A 26 -16.69 -29.72 7.75
C ASN A 26 -16.78 -28.32 8.37
N SER A 27 -15.83 -27.44 8.06
CA SER A 27 -15.95 -26.00 8.37
C SER A 27 -16.72 -25.30 7.26
N GLY A 28 -17.91 -24.77 7.57
CA GLY A 28 -18.61 -23.83 6.71
C GLY A 28 -18.08 -22.42 6.95
N ALA A 29 -17.45 -21.82 5.94
CA ALA A 29 -17.06 -20.41 5.95
C ALA A 29 -17.77 -19.69 4.80
N VAL A 30 -18.41 -18.56 5.08
CA VAL A 30 -18.87 -17.62 4.04
C VAL A 30 -17.76 -16.60 3.84
N SER A 31 -17.17 -16.58 2.65
CA SER A 31 -16.16 -15.60 2.25
C SER A 31 -16.82 -14.58 1.33
N ASP A 32 -17.09 -13.38 1.83
CA ASP A 32 -17.31 -12.21 0.99
C ASP A 32 -16.05 -11.34 1.01
N THR A 33 -15.78 -10.72 -0.14
CA THR A 33 -14.60 -9.95 -0.51
C THR A 33 -14.03 -9.07 0.61
N GLY A 34 -13.09 -9.64 1.38
CA GLY A 34 -12.23 -8.89 2.31
C GLY A 34 -12.58 -8.99 3.81
N PHE A 35 -13.68 -9.64 4.20
CA PHE A 35 -14.01 -9.82 5.62
C PHE A 35 -14.53 -11.24 5.91
N ILE A 36 -13.69 -12.04 6.58
CA ILE A 36 -14.08 -13.35 7.13
C ILE A 36 -14.49 -13.12 8.59
N HIS A 37 -15.77 -13.29 8.89
CA HIS A 37 -16.30 -13.27 10.25
C HIS A 37 -16.86 -14.64 10.61
N SER A 38 -16.52 -15.18 11.78
CA SER A 38 -17.20 -16.32 12.39
C SER A 38 -18.09 -15.81 13.51
N VAL A 39 -19.36 -16.21 13.53
CA VAL A 39 -20.24 -15.96 14.67
C VAL A 39 -20.15 -17.16 15.61
N GLY A 40 -19.40 -17.01 16.69
CA GLY A 40 -19.31 -17.99 17.79
C GLY A 40 -18.26 -19.10 17.58
N GLU A 41 -17.84 -19.67 18.71
CA GLU A 41 -17.10 -20.93 18.79
C GLU A 41 -18.12 -22.08 18.81
N ILE A 42 -17.96 -23.07 17.93
CA ILE A 42 -18.79 -24.27 17.96
C ILE A 42 -18.12 -25.28 18.87
N TYR A 43 -18.66 -25.42 20.08
CA TYR A 43 -18.25 -26.43 21.06
C TYR A 43 -19.21 -27.63 20.99
N VAL A 44 -18.71 -28.80 20.56
CA VAL A 44 -19.53 -30.02 20.44
C VAL A 44 -19.29 -30.90 21.67
N ILE A 45 -20.32 -31.06 22.50
CA ILE A 45 -20.33 -32.00 23.63
C ILE A 45 -20.92 -33.34 23.13
N PRO A 46 -20.19 -34.46 23.20
CA PRO A 46 -20.74 -35.74 22.79
C PRO A 46 -21.80 -36.21 23.78
N ALA A 47 -22.82 -36.92 23.29
CA ALA A 47 -23.85 -37.53 24.14
C ALA A 47 -23.31 -38.73 24.95
N ASP A 48 -22.17 -39.30 24.55
CA ASP A 48 -21.48 -40.41 25.20
C ASP A 48 -19.97 -40.08 25.27
N PRO A 49 -19.37 -39.94 26.47
CA PRO A 49 -17.96 -39.55 26.65
C PRO A 49 -16.96 -40.59 26.12
N ASP A 50 -17.39 -41.84 25.83
CA ASP A 50 -16.54 -42.89 25.28
C ASP A 50 -16.41 -42.82 23.74
N GLN A 51 -17.13 -41.90 23.07
CA GLN A 51 -16.98 -41.68 21.63
C GLN A 51 -16.03 -40.53 21.30
N ALA A 52 -15.09 -40.78 20.39
CA ALA A 52 -14.02 -39.87 19.95
C ALA A 52 -14.49 -38.61 19.17
N ASN A 53 -15.77 -38.24 19.28
CA ASN A 53 -16.38 -37.14 18.52
C ASN A 53 -16.39 -35.80 19.29
N SER A 54 -15.63 -35.69 20.39
CA SER A 54 -15.46 -34.43 21.12
C SER A 54 -14.19 -33.71 20.66
N GLY A 55 -14.34 -32.47 20.21
CA GLY A 55 -13.20 -31.62 19.81
C GLY A 55 -13.60 -30.15 19.74
N THR A 56 -12.65 -29.27 20.04
CA THR A 56 -12.81 -27.81 19.88
C THR A 56 -12.37 -27.43 18.48
N LEU A 57 -13.27 -26.86 17.67
CA LEU A 57 -12.96 -26.37 16.33
C LEU A 57 -12.51 -24.90 16.40
N GLY A 58 -11.19 -24.69 16.44
CA GLY A 58 -10.59 -23.36 16.32
C GLY A 58 -10.31 -22.99 14.86
N MET A 59 -10.73 -21.80 14.43
CA MET A 59 -10.43 -21.26 13.10
C MET A 59 -9.22 -20.32 13.17
N PHE A 60 -8.21 -20.52 12.32
CA PHE A 60 -7.11 -19.57 12.13
C PHE A 60 -7.56 -18.43 11.20
N TYR A 61 -7.49 -17.18 11.68
CA TYR A 61 -7.76 -16.00 10.86
C TYR A 61 -6.44 -15.34 10.45
N GLN A 62 -6.27 -15.04 9.15
CA GLN A 62 -5.21 -14.17 8.67
C GLN A 62 -5.85 -12.95 8.01
N SER A 63 -5.80 -11.81 8.70
CA SER A 63 -6.28 -10.54 8.15
C SER A 63 -5.25 -10.03 7.13
N VAL A 64 -5.64 -10.01 5.86
CA VAL A 64 -4.85 -9.35 4.80
C VAL A 64 -5.38 -7.93 4.64
N LEU A 65 -4.66 -6.96 5.19
CA LEU A 65 -4.97 -5.55 5.02
C LEU A 65 -4.44 -5.09 3.66
N GLN A 66 -5.34 -4.91 2.69
CA GLN A 66 -5.00 -4.30 1.42
C GLN A 66 -5.25 -2.78 1.51
N VAL A 67 -4.19 -1.99 1.47
CA VAL A 67 -4.27 -0.53 1.48
C VAL A 67 -4.20 -0.02 0.04
N LEU A 68 -5.19 0.77 -0.36
CA LEU A 68 -5.22 1.42 -1.67
C LEU A 68 -4.42 2.73 -1.59
N GLY A 69 -3.13 2.67 -1.93
CA GLY A 69 -2.28 3.85 -2.08
C GLY A 69 -2.36 4.44 -3.48
N VAL A 70 -2.44 5.76 -3.60
CA VAL A 70 -2.27 6.45 -4.89
C VAL A 70 -0.78 6.45 -5.24
N LYS A 71 -0.43 6.07 -6.47
CA LYS A 71 0.95 6.14 -6.96
C LYS A 71 1.37 7.62 -6.99
N GLU A 72 2.36 7.99 -6.19
CA GLU A 72 3.03 9.30 -6.33
C GLU A 72 3.65 9.37 -7.72
N ILE A 73 3.11 10.24 -8.56
CA ILE A 73 3.79 10.64 -9.79
C ILE A 73 4.91 11.56 -9.33
N GLU A 74 6.16 11.13 -9.49
CA GLU A 74 7.33 12.00 -9.36
C GLU A 74 7.24 13.07 -10.45
N LYS A 75 6.46 14.13 -10.18
CA LYS A 75 6.44 15.32 -11.01
C LYS A 75 7.77 16.03 -10.83
N ASP A 76 8.33 16.51 -11.94
CA ASP A 76 9.53 17.32 -11.92
C ASP A 76 9.35 18.51 -10.97
N ASN A 77 10.01 18.43 -9.83
CA ASN A 77 9.96 19.47 -8.83
C ASN A 77 10.89 20.59 -9.29
N VAL A 78 10.28 21.73 -9.61
CA VAL A 78 10.98 22.99 -9.83
C VAL A 78 11.41 23.54 -8.47
N LYS A 79 12.70 23.82 -8.33
CA LYS A 79 13.27 24.50 -7.16
C LYS A 79 13.64 25.92 -7.55
N ILE A 80 13.26 26.89 -6.73
CA ILE A 80 13.57 28.31 -6.95
C ILE A 80 14.25 28.89 -5.72
N TYR A 81 15.40 29.54 -5.92
CA TYR A 81 16.16 30.18 -4.85
C TYR A 81 16.98 31.38 -5.35
N PRO A 82 17.29 32.37 -4.50
CA PRO A 82 16.69 32.57 -3.19
C PRO A 82 15.23 33.01 -3.32
N ASN A 83 14.37 32.63 -2.37
CA ASN A 83 13.03 33.18 -2.23
C ASN A 83 12.81 33.44 -0.73
N PRO A 84 12.66 34.70 -0.27
CA PRO A 84 12.57 35.95 -1.04
C PRO A 84 13.86 36.36 -1.76
N THR A 85 13.75 37.19 -2.81
CA THR A 85 14.88 37.69 -3.62
C THR A 85 14.87 39.21 -3.79
N ALA A 86 16.03 39.81 -4.11
CA ALA A 86 16.18 41.22 -4.45
C ALA A 86 16.53 41.46 -5.92
N ASP A 87 17.28 40.59 -6.61
CA ASP A 87 17.71 40.89 -7.99
C ASP A 87 17.35 39.79 -8.96
N PHE A 88 17.67 38.55 -8.62
CA PHE A 88 17.53 37.40 -9.51
C PHE A 88 17.13 36.15 -8.73
N VAL A 89 16.56 35.20 -9.45
CA VAL A 89 16.32 33.85 -8.93
C VAL A 89 16.96 32.81 -9.85
N HIS A 90 17.42 31.74 -9.24
CA HIS A 90 17.85 30.53 -9.90
C HIS A 90 16.71 29.52 -9.86
N ILE A 91 16.48 28.90 -11.00
CA ILE A 91 15.43 27.91 -11.22
C ILE A 91 16.14 26.62 -11.63
N THR A 92 16.01 25.59 -10.81
CA THR A 92 16.57 24.26 -11.08
C THR A 92 15.45 23.23 -11.15
N LEU A 93 15.57 22.30 -12.10
CA LEU A 93 14.70 21.14 -12.20
C LEU A 93 15.37 19.96 -11.51
N THR A 94 14.55 19.05 -10.98
CA THR A 94 15.04 17.77 -10.46
C THR A 94 15.47 16.84 -11.61
N SER A 95 14.79 16.93 -12.76
CA SER A 95 15.27 16.33 -14.01
C SER A 95 16.42 17.14 -14.61
N HIS A 96 17.23 16.46 -15.44
CA HIS A 96 18.29 17.08 -16.25
C HIS A 96 17.74 17.89 -17.44
N SER A 97 16.44 18.19 -17.43
CA SER A 97 15.77 18.97 -18.45
C SER A 97 16.10 20.46 -18.32
N LYS A 98 16.02 21.20 -19.43
CA LYS A 98 16.20 22.65 -19.46
C LYS A 98 14.86 23.35 -19.54
N ILE A 99 14.71 24.47 -18.83
CA ILE A 99 13.59 25.39 -18.99
C ILE A 99 13.98 26.44 -20.02
N GLU A 100 13.25 26.53 -21.12
CA GLU A 100 13.55 27.50 -22.19
C GLU A 100 13.04 28.91 -21.85
N GLU A 101 11.87 29.00 -21.23
CA GLU A 101 11.13 30.24 -21.10
C GLU A 101 10.29 30.25 -19.83
N ALA A 102 10.31 31.39 -19.13
CA ALA A 102 9.46 31.67 -17.99
C ALA A 102 8.72 33.00 -18.14
N GLU A 103 7.51 32.99 -17.60
CA GLU A 103 6.59 34.12 -17.60
C GLU A 103 6.26 34.47 -16.16
N VAL A 104 6.35 35.76 -15.82
CA VAL A 104 6.10 36.27 -14.48
C VAL A 104 4.82 37.07 -14.49
N TYR A 105 3.93 36.74 -13.57
CA TYR A 105 2.62 37.34 -13.39
C TYR A 105 2.55 38.05 -12.04
N ASP A 106 1.86 39.20 -11.99
CA ASP A 106 1.54 39.86 -10.73
C ASP A 106 0.32 39.23 -10.04
N THR A 107 -0.07 39.76 -8.87
CA THR A 107 -1.22 39.27 -8.10
C THR A 107 -2.56 39.46 -8.80
N ALA A 108 -2.64 40.33 -9.81
CA ALA A 108 -3.81 40.54 -10.64
C ALA A 108 -3.83 39.63 -11.89
N GLY A 109 -2.80 38.77 -12.06
CA GLY A 109 -2.67 37.88 -13.21
C GLY A 109 -2.16 38.57 -14.48
N ARG A 110 -1.61 39.78 -14.38
CA ARG A 110 -1.02 40.48 -15.53
C ARG A 110 0.39 39.97 -15.78
N LEU A 111 0.72 39.69 -17.04
CA LEU A 111 2.08 39.35 -17.46
C LEU A 111 2.97 40.59 -17.32
N VAL A 112 3.96 40.52 -16.44
CA VAL A 112 4.88 41.65 -16.14
C VAL A 112 6.28 41.44 -16.69
N LEU A 113 6.69 40.18 -16.89
CA LEU A 113 8.00 39.84 -17.43
C LEU A 113 7.94 38.52 -18.18
N LYS A 114 8.60 38.48 -19.34
CA LYS A 114 8.79 37.27 -20.15
C LYS A 114 10.25 37.16 -20.50
N ALA A 115 10.89 36.07 -20.11
CA ALA A 115 12.32 35.89 -20.29
C ALA A 115 12.66 34.48 -20.73
N LYS A 116 13.59 34.40 -21.67
CA LYS A 116 14.28 33.14 -21.97
C LYS A 116 15.32 32.89 -20.89
N LEU A 117 15.29 31.68 -20.33
CA LEU A 117 16.19 31.28 -19.26
C LEU A 117 17.48 30.72 -19.86
N ASP A 118 18.53 31.53 -19.85
CA ASP A 118 19.88 31.01 -20.06
C ASP A 118 20.45 30.56 -18.71
N SER A 119 20.87 29.30 -18.63
CA SER A 119 21.48 28.72 -17.42
C SER A 119 20.59 28.75 -16.15
N GLY A 120 19.26 28.83 -16.31
CA GLY A 120 18.31 28.78 -15.19
C GLY A 120 18.27 30.05 -14.33
N LYS A 121 18.81 31.18 -14.80
CA LYS A 121 18.77 32.47 -14.08
C LYS A 121 17.68 33.39 -14.63
N LEU A 122 16.84 33.93 -13.76
CA LEU A 122 15.79 34.90 -14.08
C LEU A 122 16.09 36.24 -13.40
N ASP A 123 16.13 37.32 -14.17
CA ASP A 123 16.32 38.69 -13.69
C ASP A 123 14.98 39.33 -13.32
N LEU A 124 14.90 39.88 -12.12
CA LEU A 124 13.70 40.49 -11.54
C LEU A 124 13.95 41.94 -11.11
N ARG A 125 15.09 42.54 -11.46
CA ARG A 125 15.46 43.92 -11.06
C ARG A 125 14.52 44.98 -11.61
N SER A 126 13.86 44.72 -12.73
CA SER A 126 12.87 45.61 -13.33
C SER A 126 11.51 45.60 -12.61
N LEU A 127 11.30 44.67 -11.67
CA LEU A 127 10.04 44.52 -10.95
C LEU A 127 10.13 45.20 -9.59
N ASN A 128 9.04 45.86 -9.21
CA ASN A 128 8.88 46.45 -7.88
C ASN A 128 8.82 45.35 -6.80
N SER A 129 9.05 45.74 -5.54
CA SER A 129 8.86 44.83 -4.40
C SER A 129 7.40 44.35 -4.32
N GLY A 130 7.20 43.04 -4.17
CA GLY A 130 5.86 42.46 -4.21
C GLY A 130 5.86 40.95 -4.33
N MET A 131 4.66 40.37 -4.50
CA MET A 131 4.47 38.95 -4.75
C MET A 131 4.25 38.72 -6.24
N TYR A 132 4.88 37.67 -6.78
CA TYR A 132 4.76 37.30 -8.18
C TYR A 132 4.58 35.79 -8.34
N MET A 133 3.97 35.39 -9.44
CA MET A 133 3.83 33.99 -9.84
C MET A 133 4.69 33.74 -11.09
N ILE A 134 5.58 32.77 -11.03
CA ILE A 134 6.36 32.32 -12.19
C ILE A 134 5.66 31.11 -12.80
N SER A 135 5.34 31.21 -14.09
CA SER A 135 4.83 30.12 -14.91
C SER A 135 5.86 29.71 -15.96
N PHE A 136 5.79 28.46 -16.37
CA PHE A 136 6.68 27.88 -17.37
C PHE A 136 5.87 27.47 -18.59
N LYS A 137 6.51 27.51 -19.76
CA LYS A 137 5.86 27.09 -21.01
C LYS A 137 5.47 25.61 -21.02
N ASN A 138 6.17 24.78 -20.24
CA ASN A 138 5.85 23.36 -20.11
C ASN A 138 4.66 23.19 -19.13
N PRO A 139 3.50 22.68 -19.59
CA PRO A 139 2.30 22.53 -18.76
C PRO A 139 2.46 21.55 -17.60
N ASP A 140 3.46 20.66 -17.65
CA ASP A 140 3.72 19.70 -16.58
C ASP A 140 4.39 20.33 -15.35
N LEU A 141 5.02 21.49 -15.53
CA LEU A 141 5.71 22.21 -14.46
C LEU A 141 4.72 23.08 -13.68
N LYS A 142 4.73 22.94 -12.36
CA LYS A 142 3.91 23.78 -11.48
C LYS A 142 4.43 25.22 -11.46
N SER A 143 3.51 26.18 -11.51
CA SER A 143 3.82 27.58 -11.25
C SER A 143 4.25 27.78 -9.79
N ILE A 144 5.19 28.70 -9.56
CA ILE A 144 5.76 28.95 -8.22
C ILE A 144 5.57 30.42 -7.85
N LYS A 145 5.14 30.64 -6.61
CA LYS A 145 5.06 31.97 -6.00
C LYS A 145 6.40 32.41 -5.45
N ILE A 146 6.80 33.64 -5.77
CA ILE A 146 8.01 34.28 -5.24
C ILE A 146 7.70 35.62 -4.56
N ILE A 147 8.60 36.04 -3.67
CA ILE A 147 8.52 37.33 -2.98
C ILE A 147 9.75 38.16 -3.37
N LYS A 148 9.53 39.29 -4.03
CA LYS A 148 10.55 40.30 -4.33
C LYS A 148 10.61 41.31 -3.20
N LYS A 149 11.77 41.38 -2.55
CA LYS A 149 12.12 42.42 -1.58
C LYS A 149 12.59 43.69 -2.30
N PRO A 150 12.53 44.87 -1.65
CA PRO A 150 13.11 46.10 -2.19
C PRO A 150 14.57 45.91 -2.59
#